data_AF-A0A0A2M0Z0-F1
#
_entry.id   AF-A0A0A2M0Z0-F1
#
_cell.length_a   1.000
_cell.length_b   1.000
_cell.length_c   1.000
_cell.angle_alpha   90.00
_cell.angle_beta   90.00
_cell.angle_gamma   90.00
#
_symmetry.space_group_name_H-M   'P 1'
#
loop_
_entity.id
_entity.type
_entity.pdbx_description
1 polymer ?
#
loop_
_entity_poly.entity_id
_entity_poly.type
_entity_poly.pdbx_seq_one_letter_code
_entity_poly.pdbx_strand_id
1 'polypeptide(L)'
;MKKLLYSLPEVFFIGMAAFWIQDNYTANGTINYFAIAVIATMLFQLIFSKRVVGIASGAALGLFSLFMVLAVRSEHNDFPAGSAEGIKFLLIGEGLFLLSALIAGAMIIKFSMQRPEILPMPHSVS
;
A
#
# COMPACT_ATOMS: atom_id res chain seq x y z
N MET A 1 -0.23 12.65 -19.55
CA MET A 1 0.42 12.67 -18.22
C MET A 1 -0.53 12.63 -17.03
N LYS A 2 -1.69 13.33 -17.03
CA LYS A 2 -2.65 13.33 -15.89
C LYS A 2 -3.15 11.95 -15.43
N LYS A 3 -3.32 11.00 -16.35
CA LYS A 3 -3.80 9.64 -16.07
C LYS A 3 -2.81 8.80 -15.24
N LEU A 4 -1.50 8.99 -15.46
CA LEU A 4 -0.45 8.23 -14.77
C LEU A 4 -0.33 8.67 -13.31
N LEU A 5 -0.40 9.99 -13.05
CA LEU A 5 -0.42 10.55 -11.69
C LEU A 5 -1.65 10.11 -10.90
N TYR A 6 -2.81 9.92 -11.55
CA TYR A 6 -4.01 9.47 -10.87
C TYR A 6 -3.93 8.01 -10.41
N SER A 7 -3.19 7.17 -11.13
CA SER A 7 -2.95 5.75 -10.78
C SER A 7 -1.69 5.51 -9.95
N LEU A 8 -1.06 6.59 -9.46
CA LEU A 8 0.19 6.53 -8.71
C LEU A 8 0.10 5.65 -7.45
N PRO A 9 -0.97 5.70 -6.63
CA PRO A 9 -1.05 4.84 -5.45
C PRO A 9 -1.04 3.34 -5.79
N GLU A 10 -1.83 2.91 -6.78
CA GLU A 10 -1.89 1.51 -7.17
C GLU A 10 -0.55 1.04 -7.76
N VAL A 11 0.05 1.83 -8.65
CA VAL A 11 1.35 1.49 -9.26
C VAL A 11 2.45 1.42 -8.20
N PHE A 12 2.44 2.33 -7.23
CA PHE A 12 3.38 2.31 -6.11
C PHE A 12 3.26 1.01 -5.30
N PHE A 13 2.05 0.62 -4.90
CA PHE A 13 1.85 -0.60 -4.11
C PHE A 13 2.09 -1.89 -4.90
N ILE A 14 1.86 -1.89 -6.23
CA ILE A 14 2.29 -2.99 -7.10
C ILE A 14 3.81 -3.12 -7.08
N GLY A 15 4.54 -2.01 -7.24
CA GLY A 15 6.01 -2.00 -7.20
C GLY A 15 6.55 -2.49 -5.85
N MET A 16 5.98 -2.01 -4.76
CA MET A 16 6.34 -2.43 -3.39
C MET A 16 6.11 -3.92 -3.17
N ALA A 17 4.95 -4.44 -3.57
CA ALA A 17 4.65 -5.86 -3.42
C ALA A 17 5.53 -6.73 -4.33
N ALA A 18 5.85 -6.28 -5.54
CA ALA A 18 6.77 -6.99 -6.42
C ALA A 18 8.19 -7.03 -5.84
N PHE A 19 8.67 -5.92 -5.28
CA PHE A 19 9.93 -5.87 -4.54
C PHE A 19 9.92 -6.86 -3.38
N TRP A 20 8.83 -6.94 -2.61
CA TRP A 20 8.75 -7.84 -1.47
C TRP A 20 8.74 -9.33 -1.86
N ILE A 21 8.09 -9.69 -2.96
CA ILE A 21 8.17 -11.05 -3.53
C ILE A 21 9.62 -11.37 -3.89
N GLN A 22 10.29 -10.45 -4.59
CA GLN A 22 11.68 -10.64 -5.00
C GLN A 22 12.59 -10.82 -3.80
N ASP A 23 12.47 -9.95 -2.79
CA ASP A 23 13.25 -9.99 -1.55
C ASP A 23 13.08 -11.34 -0.83
N ASN A 24 11.84 -11.79 -0.61
CA ASN A 24 11.55 -13.07 0.06
C ASN A 24 12.05 -14.29 -0.73
N TYR A 25 11.95 -14.23 -2.06
CA TYR A 25 12.48 -15.28 -2.92
C TYR A 25 14.01 -15.32 -2.88
N THR A 26 14.68 -14.17 -2.88
CA THR A 26 16.15 -14.11 -2.80
C THR A 26 16.70 -14.47 -1.42
N ALA A 27 15.99 -14.11 -0.34
CA ALA A 27 16.44 -14.37 1.02
C ALA A 27 16.26 -15.85 1.41
N ASN A 28 15.08 -16.43 1.12
CA ASN A 28 14.66 -17.73 1.67
C ASN A 28 14.14 -18.72 0.62
N GLY A 29 14.08 -18.35 -0.67
CA GLY A 29 13.47 -19.18 -1.72
C GLY A 29 11.95 -19.30 -1.63
N THR A 30 11.31 -18.51 -0.77
CA THR A 30 9.87 -18.60 -0.49
C THR A 30 9.07 -17.58 -1.30
N ILE A 31 7.91 -18.00 -1.81
CA ILE A 31 6.98 -17.12 -2.49
C ILE A 31 6.07 -16.44 -1.46
N ASN A 32 6.04 -15.11 -1.47
CA ASN A 32 5.17 -14.34 -0.59
C ASN A 32 3.75 -14.19 -1.19
N TYR A 33 2.85 -15.10 -0.83
CA TYR A 33 1.46 -15.09 -1.30
C TYR A 33 0.66 -13.86 -0.86
N PHE A 34 1.02 -13.25 0.29
CA PHE A 34 0.39 -12.02 0.73
C PHE A 34 0.70 -10.87 -0.24
N ALA A 35 1.96 -10.72 -0.64
CA ALA A 35 2.36 -9.72 -1.63
C ALA A 35 1.70 -9.97 -3.00
N ILE A 36 1.52 -11.22 -3.42
CA ILE A 36 0.75 -11.56 -4.63
C ILE A 36 -0.70 -11.08 -4.51
N ALA A 37 -1.35 -11.29 -3.36
CA ALA A 37 -2.71 -10.82 -3.13
C ALA A 37 -2.81 -9.28 -3.18
N VAL A 38 -1.80 -8.56 -2.68
CA VAL A 38 -1.72 -7.10 -2.80
C VAL A 38 -1.64 -6.67 -4.27
N ILE A 39 -0.77 -7.29 -5.08
CA ILE A 39 -0.68 -7.00 -6.52
C ILE A 39 -2.01 -7.25 -7.20
N ALA A 40 -2.63 -8.41 -6.98
CA ALA A 40 -3.92 -8.75 -7.57
C ALA A 40 -5.00 -7.72 -7.21
N THR A 41 -5.04 -7.28 -5.96
CA THR A 41 -5.98 -6.26 -5.49
C THR A 41 -5.72 -4.91 -6.15
N MET A 42 -4.46 -4.48 -6.28
CA MET A 42 -4.12 -3.21 -6.95
C MET A 42 -4.42 -3.25 -8.46
N LEU A 43 -4.18 -4.38 -9.13
CA LEU A 43 -4.55 -4.58 -10.53
C LEU A 43 -6.06 -4.54 -10.72
N PHE A 44 -6.81 -5.22 -9.84
CA PHE A 44 -8.27 -5.14 -9.80
C PHE A 44 -8.72 -3.67 -9.64
N GLN A 45 -8.08 -2.94 -8.74
CA GLN A 45 -8.41 -1.54 -8.48
C GLN A 45 -8.13 -0.62 -9.69
N LEU A 46 -7.07 -0.88 -10.45
CA LEU A 46 -6.77 -0.15 -11.70
C LEU A 46 -7.85 -0.32 -12.76
N ILE A 47 -8.47 -1.51 -12.85
CA ILE A 47 -9.47 -1.83 -13.87
C ILE A 47 -10.87 -1.38 -13.43
N PHE A 48 -11.29 -1.76 -12.23
CA PHE A 48 -12.67 -1.60 -11.78
C PHE A 48 -12.89 -0.33 -10.94
N SER A 49 -11.84 0.23 -10.36
CA SER A 49 -11.88 1.46 -9.55
C SER A 49 -13.04 1.49 -8.55
N LYS A 50 -13.33 0.35 -7.89
CA LYS A 50 -14.46 0.26 -6.96
C LYS A 50 -14.15 1.06 -5.70
N ARG A 51 -15.00 2.06 -5.40
CA ARG A 51 -14.83 3.00 -4.28
C ARG A 51 -14.57 2.30 -2.95
N VAL A 52 -15.41 1.33 -2.59
CA VAL A 52 -15.30 0.60 -1.31
C VAL A 52 -13.97 -0.15 -1.23
N VAL A 53 -13.59 -0.88 -2.29
CA VAL A 53 -12.33 -1.64 -2.35
C VAL A 53 -11.13 -0.70 -2.25
N GLY A 54 -11.19 0.47 -2.88
CA GLY A 54 -10.09 1.43 -2.85
C GLY A 54 -9.87 2.07 -1.48
N ILE A 55 -10.96 2.44 -0.80
CA ILE A 55 -10.90 2.96 0.57
C ILE A 55 -10.42 1.87 1.54
N ALA A 56 -10.95 0.64 1.43
CA ALA A 56 -10.57 -0.48 2.28
C ALA A 56 -9.09 -0.85 2.09
N SER A 57 -8.62 -0.93 0.84
CA SER A 57 -7.23 -1.23 0.52
C SER A 57 -6.29 -0.13 1.02
N GLY A 58 -6.65 1.15 0.80
CA GLY A 58 -5.89 2.27 1.32
C GLY A 58 -5.81 2.28 2.85
N ALA A 59 -6.91 1.99 3.54
CA ALA A 59 -6.92 1.89 4.99
C ALA A 59 -6.04 0.73 5.49
N ALA A 60 -6.18 -0.46 4.90
CA ALA A 60 -5.38 -1.62 5.27
C ALA A 60 -3.87 -1.39 5.05
N LEU A 61 -3.50 -0.87 3.88
CA LEU A 61 -2.10 -0.57 3.54
C LEU A 61 -1.54 0.58 4.39
N GLY A 62 -2.36 1.58 4.72
CA GLY A 62 -1.97 2.68 5.60
C GLY A 62 -1.71 2.21 7.03
N LEU A 63 -2.62 1.41 7.60
CA LEU A 63 -2.44 0.83 8.93
C LEU A 63 -1.24 -0.12 8.97
N PHE A 64 -1.08 -0.97 7.95
CA PHE A 64 0.09 -1.83 7.82
C PHE A 64 1.39 -1.02 7.76
N SER A 65 1.42 0.06 6.97
CA SER A 65 2.60 0.94 6.87
C SER A 65 2.94 1.60 8.20
N LEU A 66 1.94 2.10 8.94
CA LEU A 66 2.16 2.69 10.27
C LEU A 66 2.62 1.65 11.29
N PHE A 67 2.07 0.43 11.24
CA PHE A 67 2.56 -0.69 12.04
C PHE A 67 4.03 -0.99 11.74
N MET A 68 4.43 -1.00 10.47
CA MET A 68 5.82 -1.24 10.07
C MET A 68 6.78 -0.13 10.53
N VAL A 69 6.35 1.14 10.59
CA VAL A 69 7.16 2.21 11.22
C VAL A 69 7.48 1.88 12.67
N LEU A 70 6.49 1.40 13.43
CA LEU A 70 6.70 0.99 14.82
C LEU A 70 7.61 -0.25 14.91
N ALA A 71 7.47 -1.19 13.98
CA ALA A 71 8.33 -2.37 13.92
C ALA A 71 9.80 -2.02 13.66
N VAL A 72 10.09 -1.15 12.68
CA VAL A 72 11.44 -0.66 12.39
C VAL A 72 12.05 0.04 13.60
N ARG A 73 11.29 0.88 14.30
CA ARG A 73 11.76 1.52 15.54
C ARG A 73 12.02 0.53 16.67
N SER A 74 11.24 -0.55 16.75
CA SER A 74 11.46 -1.61 17.74
C SER A 74 12.77 -2.33 17.49
N GLU A 75 13.02 -2.73 16.24
CA GLU A 75 14.24 -3.47 15.83
C GLU A 75 15.50 -2.59 15.83
N HIS A 76 15.35 -1.27 15.65
CA HIS A 76 16.45 -0.34 15.79
C HIS A 76 17.12 -0.38 17.18
N ASN A 77 16.40 -0.77 18.23
CA ASN A 77 16.96 -0.88 19.58
C ASN A 77 17.99 -2.02 19.73
N ASP A 78 18.02 -2.96 18.80
CA ASP A 78 18.98 -4.06 18.80
C ASP A 78 20.33 -3.65 18.20
N PHE A 79 20.40 -2.48 17.56
CA PHE A 79 21.65 -1.95 17.03
C PHE A 79 22.45 -1.20 18.11
N PRO A 80 23.79 -1.25 18.08
CA PRO A 80 24.61 -0.42 18.95
C PRO A 80 24.26 1.06 18.78
N ALA A 81 24.19 1.79 19.89
CA ALA A 81 23.83 3.21 19.91
C ALA A 81 24.76 4.03 18.99
N GLY A 82 24.18 4.75 18.05
CA GLY A 82 24.91 5.57 17.08
C GLY A 82 25.62 4.79 15.96
N SER A 83 25.36 3.49 15.80
CA SER A 83 25.92 2.71 14.71
C SER A 83 25.41 3.20 13.34
N ALA A 84 26.31 3.26 12.36
CA ALA A 84 25.96 3.68 11.00
C ALA A 84 24.93 2.73 10.35
N GLU A 85 25.02 1.44 10.66
CA GLU A 85 24.06 0.42 10.18
C GLU A 85 22.66 0.65 10.77
N GLY A 86 22.57 0.88 12.09
CA GLY A 86 21.29 1.17 12.74
C GLY A 86 20.64 2.45 12.21
N ILE A 87 21.41 3.52 11.99
CA ILE A 87 20.90 4.77 11.41
C ILE A 87 20.42 4.55 9.96
N LYS A 88 21.18 3.80 9.16
CA LYS A 88 20.80 3.48 7.78
C LYS A 88 19.51 2.65 7.74
N PHE A 89 19.40 1.64 8.60
CA PHE A 89 18.19 0.82 8.73
C PHE A 89 16.98 1.66 9.11
N LEU A 90 17.11 2.52 10.12
CA LEU A 90 16.06 3.42 10.57
C LEU A 90 15.60 4.36 9.45
N LEU A 91 16.53 5.09 8.81
CA LEU A 91 16.18 6.08 7.78
C LEU A 91 15.53 5.45 6.55
N ILE A 92 16.05 4.31 6.07
CA ILE A 92 15.49 3.65 4.90
C ILE A 92 14.14 3.01 5.23
N GLY A 93 14.08 2.24 6.33
CA GLY A 93 12.85 1.54 6.74
C GLY A 93 11.73 2.52 7.08
N GLU A 94 11.99 3.44 8.01
CA GLU A 94 11.00 4.43 8.43
C GLU A 94 10.59 5.35 7.29
N GLY A 95 11.54 5.83 6.47
CA GLY A 95 11.25 6.66 5.30
C GLY A 95 10.34 5.95 4.30
N LEU A 96 10.61 4.68 4.00
CA LEU A 96 9.82 3.88 3.07
C LEU A 96 8.39 3.65 3.59
N PHE A 97 8.23 3.31 4.86
CA PHE A 97 6.92 3.05 5.45
C PHE A 97 6.12 4.33 5.71
N LEU A 98 6.75 5.44 6.05
CA LEU A 98 6.08 6.75 6.11
C LEU A 98 5.59 7.20 4.73
N LEU A 99 6.43 7.07 3.70
CA LEU A 99 6.02 7.36 2.32
C LEU A 99 4.84 6.46 1.89
N SER A 100 4.90 5.18 2.24
CA SER A 100 3.82 4.23 1.96
C SER A 100 2.52 4.62 2.67
N ALA A 101 2.58 5.07 3.92
CA ALA A 101 1.42 5.57 4.65
C ALA A 101 0.81 6.83 3.99
N LEU A 102 1.64 7.76 3.51
CA LEU A 102 1.18 8.94 2.78
C LEU A 102 0.49 8.56 1.46
N ILE A 103 1.07 7.63 0.70
CA ILE A 103 0.50 7.15 -0.55
C ILE A 103 -0.81 6.39 -0.31
N ALA A 104 -0.89 5.61 0.77
CA ALA A 104 -2.14 4.98 1.22
C ALA A 104 -3.22 6.02 1.55
N GLY A 105 -2.86 7.10 2.26
CA GLY A 105 -3.75 8.22 2.52
C GLY A 105 -4.23 8.90 1.22
N ALA A 106 -3.35 9.10 0.26
CA ALA A 106 -3.71 9.63 -1.06
C ALA A 106 -4.69 8.71 -1.80
N MET A 107 -4.54 7.39 -1.67
CA MET A 107 -5.48 6.40 -2.19
C MET A 107 -6.87 6.55 -1.56
N ILE A 108 -6.96 6.69 -0.24
CA ILE A 108 -8.23 6.90 0.47
C ILE A 108 -8.91 8.18 -0.02
N ILE A 109 -8.18 9.28 -0.14
CA ILE A 109 -8.71 10.57 -0.62
C ILE A 109 -9.24 10.43 -2.05
N LYS A 110 -8.43 9.81 -2.94
CA LYS A 110 -8.79 9.54 -4.34
C LYS A 110 -10.13 8.82 -4.45
N PHE A 111 -10.31 7.72 -3.71
CA PHE A 111 -11.55 6.93 -3.78
C PHE A 111 -12.71 7.54 -3.00
N SER A 112 -12.44 8.36 -1.97
CA SER A 112 -13.49 9.09 -1.24
C SER A 112 -14.13 10.18 -2.09
N MET A 113 -13.36 10.79 -3.01
CA MET A 113 -13.84 11.81 -3.95
C MET A 113 -14.57 11.23 -5.17
N GLN A 114 -14.55 9.90 -5.38
CA GLN A 114 -15.33 9.28 -6.45
C GLN A 114 -16.82 9.29 -6.10
N ARG A 115 -17.65 9.78 -7.02
CA ARG A 115 -19.10 9.79 -6.85
C ARG A 115 -19.60 8.35 -6.68
N PRO A 116 -20.51 8.07 -5.73
CA PRO A 116 -21.12 6.75 -5.62
C PRO A 116 -21.84 6.42 -6.92
N GLU A 117 -21.66 5.18 -7.39
CA GLU A 117 -22.44 4.61 -8.49
C GLU A 117 -23.91 4.63 -8.03
N ILE A 118 -24.72 5.55 -8.56
CA ILE A 118 -26.14 5.65 -8.22
C ILE A 118 -26.79 4.40 -8.81
N LEU A 119 -27.19 3.46 -7.96
CA LEU A 119 -27.99 2.32 -8.41
C LEU A 119 -29.27 2.86 -9.07
N PRO A 120 -29.61 2.45 -10.30
CA PRO A 120 -30.86 2.84 -10.91
C PRO A 120 -31.99 2.39 -9.99
N MET A 121 -32.85 3.33 -9.60
CA MET A 121 -34.03 3.04 -8.80
C MET A 121 -34.85 1.98 -9.54
N PRO A 122 -35.27 0.89 -8.89
CA PRO A 122 -36.17 -0.07 -9.52
C PRO A 122 -37.40 0.72 -9.97
N HIS A 123 -37.67 0.69 -11.28
CA HIS A 123 -38.88 1.28 -11.84
C HIS A 123 -40.05 0.71 -11.03
N SER A 124 -40.73 1.57 -10.27
CA SER A 124 -41.99 1.22 -9.62
C SER A 124 -42.93 0.80 -10.73
N VAL A 125 -43.19 -0.49 -10.83
CA VAL A 125 -44.25 -1.02 -11.68
C VAL A 125 -45.54 -0.45 -11.11
N SER A 126 -46.12 0.49 -11.88
CA SER A 126 -47.40 1.15 -11.61
C SER A 126 -48.56 0.16 -11.57
#